data_AF-A0A0N0AVX3-F1
#
_entry.id   AF-A0A0N0AVX3-F1
#
_cell.length_a   1.000
_cell.length_b   1.000
_cell.length_c   1.000
_cell.angle_alpha   90.00
_cell.angle_beta   90.00
_cell.angle_gamma   90.00
#
_symmetry.space_group_name_H-M   'P 1'
#
loop_
_entity.id
_entity.type
_entity.pdbx_description
1 polymer ?
#
loop_
_entity_poly.entity_id
_entity_poly.type
_entity_poly.pdbx_seq_one_letter_code
_entity_poly.pdbx_strand_id
1 'polypeptide(L)'
;MGDDAPISSTVQAWELGLRLREHRERLGFTAAAVGRTTGIGGTNLSAIESGKRRLTAAKLGDLADAYELADDERAELESLRAQTERREWWYDHARLYSDDFLRLLGLEAGADKVCEYAPDIIPGLLQTADYARAVVRAGTPYIRPVDVDPRLATRLARQVRLDADDPLRLDVVLGEAALRQLVGDTGVMRRQLAHLLDVLDRNGGHVRVRVIPFAAGAHPLLGAALKILSFRSNRLGDLIYQETAISGVIIDKRQVILESTASFAETFDRALGDRDSREFIDAVYHEMERF
;
A
#
# COMPACT_ATOMS: atom_id res chain seq x y z
N MET A 1 -9.44 -0.67 -25.08
CA MET A 1 -8.64 -1.91 -25.27
C MET A 1 -7.24 -1.60 -24.78
N GLY A 2 -6.85 -1.87 -23.53
CA GLY A 2 -7.60 -2.17 -22.31
C GLY A 2 -7.12 -1.17 -21.24
N ASP A 3 -8.06 -0.52 -20.57
CA ASP A 3 -7.84 0.48 -19.51
C ASP A 3 -7.99 -0.19 -18.14
N ASP A 4 -7.57 -1.46 -18.06
CA ASP A 4 -7.78 -2.29 -16.90
C ASP A 4 -6.77 -1.90 -15.83
N ALA A 5 -7.27 -1.35 -14.72
CA ALA A 5 -6.48 -1.13 -13.53
C ALA A 5 -5.71 -2.40 -13.13
N PRO A 6 -4.54 -2.29 -12.47
CA PRO A 6 -3.81 -3.44 -11.98
C PRO A 6 -4.72 -4.36 -11.15
N ILE A 7 -4.95 -5.57 -11.63
CA ILE A 7 -5.89 -6.49 -11.00
C ILE A 7 -5.26 -7.01 -9.70
N SER A 8 -5.80 -6.57 -8.56
CA SER A 8 -5.48 -7.09 -7.24
C SER A 8 -6.70 -7.74 -6.62
N SER A 9 -6.62 -9.04 -6.30
CA SER A 9 -7.72 -9.76 -5.64
C SER A 9 -8.20 -9.09 -4.34
N THR A 10 -7.31 -8.38 -3.62
CA THR A 10 -7.69 -7.63 -2.41
C THR A 10 -8.54 -6.40 -2.73
N VAL A 11 -8.16 -5.63 -3.76
CA VAL A 11 -8.93 -4.45 -4.20
C VAL A 11 -10.28 -4.88 -4.77
N GLN A 12 -10.30 -5.95 -5.58
CA GLN A 12 -11.52 -6.52 -6.16
C GLN A 12 -12.46 -7.05 -5.07
N ALA A 13 -11.93 -7.73 -4.05
CA ALA A 13 -12.72 -8.20 -2.91
C ALA A 13 -13.30 -7.04 -2.09
N TRP A 14 -12.54 -5.94 -1.95
CA TRP A 14 -13.01 -4.76 -1.25
C TRP A 14 -14.12 -4.05 -2.03
N GLU A 15 -13.97 -3.86 -3.34
CA GLU A 15 -15.03 -3.25 -4.17
C GLU A 15 -16.29 -4.12 -4.21
N LEU A 16 -16.15 -5.43 -4.38
CA LEU A 16 -17.25 -6.38 -4.28
C LEU A 16 -17.99 -6.23 -2.94
N GLY A 17 -17.26 -6.22 -1.83
CA GLY A 17 -17.81 -6.07 -0.50
C GLY A 17 -18.53 -4.73 -0.30
N LEU A 18 -17.95 -3.64 -0.79
CA LEU A 18 -18.53 -2.30 -0.73
C LEU A 18 -19.86 -2.25 -1.48
N ARG A 19 -19.90 -2.73 -2.72
CA ARG A 19 -21.12 -2.75 -3.54
C ARG A 19 -22.23 -3.59 -2.89
N LEU A 20 -21.89 -4.78 -2.39
CA LEU A 20 -22.85 -5.63 -1.65
C LEU A 20 -23.40 -4.91 -0.42
N ARG A 21 -22.55 -4.21 0.32
CA ARG A 21 -22.95 -3.40 1.48
C ARG A 21 -23.89 -2.26 1.08
N GLU A 22 -23.59 -1.54 0.01
CA GLU A 22 -24.45 -0.47 -0.52
C GLU A 22 -25.85 -0.98 -0.84
N HIS A 23 -25.98 -2.15 -1.48
CA HIS A 23 -27.28 -2.78 -1.72
C HIS A 23 -28.01 -3.15 -0.43
N ARG A 24 -27.29 -3.77 0.50
CA ARG A 24 -27.85 -4.15 1.80
C ARG A 24 -28.41 -2.92 2.54
N GLU A 25 -27.64 -1.85 2.58
CA GLU A 25 -28.02 -0.60 3.27
C GLU A 25 -29.18 0.12 2.56
N ARG A 26 -29.20 0.14 1.22
CA ARG A 26 -30.31 0.69 0.42
C ARG A 26 -31.64 -0.01 0.71
N LEU A 27 -31.61 -1.31 0.95
CA LEU A 27 -32.78 -2.11 1.33
C LEU A 27 -33.11 -2.04 2.83
N GLY A 28 -32.33 -1.31 3.63
CA GLY A 28 -32.52 -1.20 5.08
C GLY A 28 -32.22 -2.48 5.85
N PHE A 29 -31.51 -3.44 5.24
CA PHE A 29 -31.21 -4.72 5.87
C PHE A 29 -30.03 -4.63 6.83
N THR A 30 -30.16 -5.26 7.98
CA THR A 30 -29.02 -5.54 8.87
C THR A 30 -28.29 -6.78 8.37
N ALA A 31 -26.98 -6.89 8.66
CA ALA A 31 -26.21 -8.08 8.29
C ALA A 31 -26.83 -9.38 8.85
N ALA A 32 -27.39 -9.32 10.06
CA ALA A 32 -28.08 -10.45 10.68
C ALA A 32 -29.39 -10.83 9.98
N ALA A 33 -30.10 -9.86 9.40
CA ALA A 33 -31.34 -10.13 8.66
C ALA A 33 -31.06 -10.87 7.35
N VAL A 34 -30.05 -10.43 6.60
CA VAL A 34 -29.61 -11.09 5.35
C VAL A 34 -29.12 -12.52 5.62
N GLY A 35 -28.46 -12.74 6.75
CA GLY A 35 -27.94 -14.05 7.12
C GLY A 35 -29.01 -15.13 7.29
N ARG A 36 -30.25 -14.75 7.62
CA ARG A 36 -31.36 -15.71 7.72
C ARG A 36 -31.81 -16.24 6.35
N THR A 37 -31.72 -15.40 5.31
CA THR A 37 -32.12 -15.75 3.94
C THR A 37 -30.98 -16.45 3.19
N THR A 38 -29.75 -15.99 3.39
CA THR A 38 -28.56 -16.45 2.65
C THR A 38 -27.75 -17.52 3.37
N GLY A 39 -28.01 -17.76 4.66
CA GLY A 39 -27.19 -18.63 5.51
C GLY A 39 -25.80 -18.05 5.85
N ILE A 40 -25.51 -16.81 5.47
CA ILE A 40 -24.24 -16.14 5.78
C ILE A 40 -24.38 -15.47 7.15
N GLY A 41 -23.70 -16.00 8.18
CA GLY A 41 -23.71 -15.38 9.50
C GLY A 41 -23.25 -13.91 9.46
N GLY A 42 -23.83 -13.05 10.31
CA GLY A 42 -23.58 -11.59 10.27
C GLY A 42 -22.09 -11.21 10.32
N THR A 43 -21.28 -11.88 11.15
CA THR A 43 -19.83 -11.67 11.20
C THR A 43 -19.13 -12.01 9.87
N ASN A 44 -19.57 -13.08 9.20
CA ASN A 44 -19.04 -13.46 7.89
C ASN A 44 -19.44 -12.43 6.83
N LEU A 45 -20.70 -11.97 6.85
CA LEU A 45 -21.16 -10.96 5.92
C LEU A 45 -20.39 -9.65 6.10
N SER A 46 -20.19 -9.18 7.34
CA SER A 46 -19.35 -7.99 7.61
C SER A 46 -17.89 -8.16 7.14
N ALA A 47 -17.33 -9.37 7.27
CA ALA A 47 -15.99 -9.67 6.77
C ALA A 47 -15.93 -9.69 5.22
N ILE A 48 -16.98 -10.16 4.55
CA ILE A 48 -17.13 -10.12 3.09
C ILE A 48 -17.29 -8.67 2.62
N GLU A 49 -18.17 -7.91 3.26
CA GLU A 49 -18.45 -6.49 2.94
C GLU A 49 -17.23 -5.58 3.14
N SER A 50 -16.30 -5.97 4.02
CA SER A 50 -15.01 -5.28 4.18
C SER A 50 -13.89 -5.84 3.30
N GLY A 51 -14.17 -6.81 2.42
CA GLY A 51 -13.19 -7.47 1.56
C GLY A 51 -12.16 -8.33 2.31
N LYS A 52 -12.40 -8.66 3.59
CA LYS A 52 -11.52 -9.50 4.41
C LYS A 52 -11.77 -11.00 4.21
N ARG A 53 -12.91 -11.37 3.65
CA ARG A 53 -13.29 -12.77 3.38
C ARG A 53 -13.81 -12.91 1.95
N ARG A 54 -13.31 -13.93 1.26
CA ARG A 54 -13.77 -14.29 -0.09
C ARG A 54 -15.22 -14.76 -0.09
N LEU A 55 -15.94 -14.44 -1.16
CA LEU A 55 -17.32 -14.85 -1.40
C LEU A 55 -17.34 -15.93 -2.48
N THR A 56 -18.08 -17.01 -2.25
CA THR A 56 -18.25 -18.08 -3.24
C THR A 56 -19.32 -17.70 -4.27
N ALA A 57 -19.25 -18.24 -5.50
CA ALA A 57 -20.25 -17.99 -6.54
C ALA A 57 -21.67 -18.30 -6.06
N ALA A 58 -21.86 -19.44 -5.38
CA ALA A 58 -23.15 -19.82 -4.82
C ALA A 58 -23.68 -18.78 -3.81
N LYS A 59 -22.81 -18.27 -2.92
CA LYS A 59 -23.20 -17.25 -1.94
C LYS A 59 -23.38 -15.87 -2.54
N LEU A 60 -22.73 -15.56 -3.66
CA LEU A 60 -23.06 -14.38 -4.43
C LEU A 60 -24.46 -14.50 -5.06
N GLY A 61 -24.82 -15.67 -5.59
CA GLY A 61 -26.17 -15.95 -6.07
C GLY A 61 -27.24 -15.70 -5.00
N ASP A 62 -27.05 -16.30 -3.81
CA ASP A 62 -27.96 -16.12 -2.67
C ASP A 62 -28.12 -14.62 -2.28
N LEU A 63 -27.02 -13.86 -2.26
CA LEU A 63 -27.04 -12.43 -1.95
C LEU A 63 -27.71 -11.62 -3.04
N ALA A 64 -27.45 -11.96 -4.31
CA ALA A 64 -28.03 -11.28 -5.45
C ALA A 64 -29.56 -11.44 -5.49
N ASP A 65 -30.06 -12.63 -5.15
CA ASP A 65 -31.49 -12.88 -4.98
C ASP A 65 -32.07 -12.11 -3.80
N ALA A 66 -31.40 -12.14 -2.65
CA ALA A 66 -31.84 -11.42 -1.47
C ALA A 66 -31.83 -9.88 -1.65
N TYR A 67 -30.97 -9.36 -2.52
CA TYR A 67 -30.85 -7.93 -2.82
C TYR A 67 -31.59 -7.48 -4.08
N GLU A 68 -32.30 -8.41 -4.74
CA GLU A 68 -33.05 -8.14 -5.97
C GLU A 68 -32.19 -7.47 -7.05
N LEU A 69 -30.94 -7.93 -7.21
CA LEU A 69 -30.00 -7.35 -8.16
C LEU A 69 -30.42 -7.62 -9.61
N ALA A 70 -30.26 -6.63 -10.48
CA ALA A 70 -30.45 -6.75 -11.92
C ALA A 70 -29.36 -7.63 -12.56
N ASP A 71 -29.65 -8.22 -13.72
CA ASP A 71 -28.76 -9.20 -14.37
C ASP A 71 -27.38 -8.63 -14.75
N ASP A 72 -27.34 -7.37 -15.17
CA ASP A 72 -26.11 -6.64 -15.47
C ASP A 72 -25.26 -6.45 -14.20
N GLU A 73 -25.88 -6.01 -13.11
CA GLU A 73 -25.23 -5.83 -11.81
C GLU A 73 -24.72 -7.16 -11.24
N ARG A 74 -25.49 -8.25 -11.41
CA ARG A 74 -25.05 -9.60 -11.04
C ARG A 74 -23.80 -10.02 -11.82
N ALA A 75 -23.77 -9.77 -13.12
CA ALA A 75 -22.63 -10.12 -13.97
C ALA A 75 -21.37 -9.33 -13.58
N GLU A 76 -21.52 -8.05 -13.24
CA GLU A 76 -20.40 -7.23 -12.75
C GLU A 76 -19.87 -7.72 -11.41
N LEU A 77 -20.72 -8.01 -10.43
CA LEU A 77 -20.28 -8.51 -9.13
C LEU A 77 -19.64 -9.90 -9.24
N GLU A 78 -20.13 -10.76 -10.13
CA GLU A 78 -19.50 -12.06 -10.41
C GLU A 78 -18.13 -11.88 -11.06
N SER A 79 -17.96 -10.89 -11.95
CA SER A 79 -16.65 -10.54 -12.50
C SER A 79 -15.66 -10.12 -11.41
N LEU A 80 -16.06 -9.23 -10.50
CA LEU A 80 -15.24 -8.84 -9.34
C LEU A 80 -14.89 -10.08 -8.49
N ARG A 81 -15.88 -10.92 -8.19
CA ARG A 81 -15.74 -12.14 -7.38
C ARG A 81 -14.76 -13.12 -8.01
N ALA A 82 -14.88 -13.40 -9.31
CA ALA A 82 -13.98 -14.30 -10.03
C ALA A 82 -12.53 -13.81 -9.98
N GLN A 83 -12.31 -12.50 -10.07
CA GLN A 83 -10.97 -11.92 -9.91
C GLN A 83 -10.37 -12.14 -8.51
N THR A 84 -11.20 -12.31 -7.47
CA THR A 84 -10.71 -12.63 -6.11
C THR A 84 -10.11 -14.02 -5.97
N GLU A 85 -10.39 -14.94 -6.90
CA GLU A 85 -9.91 -16.32 -6.84
C GLU A 85 -8.46 -16.47 -7.30
N ARG A 86 -7.91 -15.42 -7.93
CA ARG A 86 -6.54 -15.39 -8.43
C ARG A 86 -5.55 -15.68 -7.30
N ARG A 87 -4.51 -16.44 -7.65
CA ARG A 87 -3.37 -16.66 -6.77
C ARG A 87 -2.42 -15.48 -6.92
N GLU A 88 -2.19 -14.79 -5.80
CA GLU A 88 -1.31 -13.63 -5.75
C GLU A 88 0.05 -13.98 -5.15
N TRP A 89 1.09 -13.30 -5.61
CA TRP A 89 2.47 -13.55 -5.22
C TRP A 89 2.71 -13.32 -3.71
N TRP A 90 1.98 -12.39 -3.08
CA TRP A 90 2.13 -12.11 -1.65
C TRP A 90 1.65 -13.25 -0.74
N TYR A 91 0.91 -14.24 -1.28
CA TYR A 91 0.50 -15.40 -0.51
C TYR A 91 1.59 -16.47 -0.36
N ASP A 92 2.64 -16.44 -1.18
CA ASP A 92 3.73 -17.45 -1.12
C ASP A 92 4.47 -17.44 0.22
N HIS A 93 4.47 -16.29 0.90
CA HIS A 93 5.10 -16.08 2.20
C HIS A 93 4.13 -15.56 3.26
N ALA A 94 2.81 -15.78 3.08
CA ALA A 94 1.76 -15.24 3.95
C ALA A 94 1.99 -15.46 5.44
N ARG A 95 2.47 -16.66 5.81
CA ARG A 95 2.72 -17.05 7.22
C ARG A 95 3.71 -16.15 7.98
N LEU A 96 4.48 -15.32 7.27
CA LEU A 96 5.46 -14.41 7.86
C LEU A 96 4.86 -13.06 8.27
N TYR A 97 3.63 -12.79 7.87
CA TYR A 97 3.03 -11.46 7.96
C TYR A 97 1.72 -11.50 8.74
N SER A 98 1.37 -10.37 9.34
CA SER A 98 0.02 -10.17 9.87
C SER A 98 -0.98 -10.06 8.72
N ASP A 99 -2.24 -10.36 9.03
CA ASP A 99 -3.34 -10.20 8.06
C ASP A 99 -3.43 -8.76 7.53
N ASP A 100 -3.18 -7.76 8.38
CA ASP A 100 -3.20 -6.35 7.97
C ASP A 100 -2.04 -6.00 7.02
N PHE A 101 -0.85 -6.59 7.20
CA PHE A 101 0.25 -6.39 6.26
C PHE A 101 0.00 -7.11 4.94
N LEU A 102 -0.58 -8.32 4.96
CA LEU A 102 -0.99 -9.00 3.72
C LEU A 102 -2.07 -8.22 2.98
N ARG A 103 -3.01 -7.62 3.70
CA ARG A 103 -4.01 -6.73 3.13
C ARG A 103 -3.34 -5.50 2.52
N LEU A 104 -2.37 -4.89 3.19
CA LEU A 104 -1.59 -3.78 2.62
C LEU A 104 -0.91 -4.20 1.32
N LEU A 105 -0.24 -5.35 1.25
CA LEU A 105 0.44 -5.80 0.03
C LEU A 105 -0.52 -5.90 -1.15
N GLY A 106 -1.73 -6.44 -0.93
CA GLY A 106 -2.75 -6.50 -1.96
C GLY A 106 -3.31 -5.12 -2.33
N LEU A 107 -3.53 -4.23 -1.36
CA LEU A 107 -3.97 -2.86 -1.64
C LEU A 107 -2.91 -2.08 -2.43
N GLU A 108 -1.63 -2.17 -2.04
CA GLU A 108 -0.51 -1.53 -2.74
C GLU A 108 -0.34 -2.08 -4.16
N ALA A 109 -0.53 -3.40 -4.36
CA ALA A 109 -0.46 -4.01 -5.69
C ALA A 109 -1.56 -3.49 -6.64
N GLY A 110 -2.76 -3.18 -6.13
CA GLY A 110 -3.88 -2.63 -6.90
C GLY A 110 -4.02 -1.10 -6.82
N ALA A 111 -3.08 -0.41 -6.18
CA ALA A 111 -3.09 1.04 -6.08
C ALA A 111 -2.70 1.67 -7.42
N ASP A 112 -3.35 2.79 -7.72
CA ASP A 112 -3.02 3.65 -8.85
C ASP A 112 -2.00 4.72 -8.45
N LYS A 113 -2.10 5.19 -7.20
CA LYS A 113 -1.17 6.14 -6.61
C LYS A 113 -0.88 5.79 -5.16
N VAL A 114 0.37 5.97 -4.76
CA VAL A 114 0.83 5.92 -3.36
C VAL A 114 1.53 7.23 -3.02
N CYS A 115 1.13 7.84 -1.91
CA CYS A 115 1.88 8.92 -1.26
C CYS A 115 2.48 8.39 0.05
N GLU A 116 3.77 8.55 0.28
CA GLU A 116 4.43 8.03 1.48
C GLU A 116 5.36 9.07 2.12
N TYR A 117 5.14 9.39 3.39
CA TYR A 117 6.11 10.15 4.17
C TYR A 117 6.90 9.19 5.05
N ALA A 118 8.20 9.18 4.83
CA ALA A 118 9.14 8.24 5.43
C ALA A 118 10.26 9.02 6.15
N PRO A 119 10.13 9.24 7.47
CA PRO A 119 11.05 10.13 8.20
C PRO A 119 12.46 9.54 8.37
N ASP A 120 12.57 8.23 8.52
CA ASP A 120 13.75 7.56 9.09
C ASP A 120 14.27 6.37 8.26
N ILE A 121 13.45 5.78 7.38
CA ILE A 121 13.82 4.63 6.55
C ILE A 121 13.31 4.84 5.13
N ILE A 122 14.18 4.64 4.12
CA ILE A 122 13.76 4.66 2.72
C ILE A 122 12.65 3.63 2.46
N PRO A 123 11.51 3.98 1.83
CA PRO A 123 10.40 3.06 1.59
C PRO A 123 10.78 1.78 0.86
N GLY A 124 10.13 0.66 1.22
CA GLY A 124 10.41 -0.66 0.63
C GLY A 124 10.30 -0.72 -0.90
N LEU A 125 9.50 0.14 -1.52
CA LEU A 125 9.38 0.27 -2.97
C LEU A 125 10.63 0.84 -3.65
N LEU A 126 11.52 1.49 -2.88
CA LEU A 126 12.72 2.17 -3.35
C LEU A 126 14.01 1.55 -2.78
N GLN A 127 13.94 0.38 -2.13
CA GLN A 127 15.09 -0.26 -1.47
C GLN A 127 15.85 -1.20 -2.41
N THR A 128 17.18 -1.14 -2.35
CA THR A 128 18.06 -2.20 -2.83
C THR A 128 17.94 -3.45 -1.95
N ALA A 129 18.33 -4.60 -2.50
CA ALA A 129 18.26 -5.86 -1.77
C ALA A 129 19.12 -5.87 -0.48
N ASP A 130 20.30 -5.23 -0.51
CA ASP A 130 21.20 -5.18 0.63
C ASP A 130 20.67 -4.28 1.75
N TYR A 131 20.13 -3.10 1.39
CA TYR A 131 19.49 -2.20 2.35
C TYR A 131 18.27 -2.89 2.98
N ALA A 132 17.40 -3.50 2.16
CA ALA A 132 16.24 -4.23 2.64
C ALA A 132 16.64 -5.36 3.60
N ARG A 133 17.70 -6.12 3.28
CA ARG A 133 18.24 -7.17 4.16
C ARG A 133 18.71 -6.61 5.51
N ALA A 134 19.40 -5.48 5.50
CA ALA A 134 19.86 -4.81 6.73
C ALA A 134 18.68 -4.38 7.61
N VAL A 135 17.65 -3.75 7.04
CA VAL A 135 16.42 -3.37 7.76
C VAL A 135 15.70 -4.59 8.33
N VAL A 136 15.54 -5.67 7.54
CA VAL A 136 14.86 -6.88 8.01
C VAL A 136 15.62 -7.54 9.17
N ARG A 137 16.96 -7.57 9.13
CA ARG A 137 17.78 -8.11 10.23
C ARG A 137 17.68 -7.29 11.51
N ALA A 138 17.54 -5.97 11.38
CA ALA A 138 17.36 -5.06 12.51
C ALA A 138 16.07 -5.32 13.31
N GLY A 139 15.06 -5.98 12.72
CA GLY A 139 13.83 -6.40 13.42
C GLY A 139 14.01 -7.55 14.42
N THR A 140 15.24 -7.94 14.75
CA THR A 140 15.56 -8.92 15.82
C THR A 140 15.19 -8.32 17.20
N PRO A 141 14.58 -9.09 18.13
CA PRO A 141 14.43 -10.55 18.16
C PRO A 141 13.20 -11.13 17.44
N TYR A 142 12.37 -10.30 16.79
CA TYR A 142 11.09 -10.73 16.24
C TYR A 142 11.19 -11.50 14.91
N ILE A 143 12.32 -11.39 14.21
CA ILE A 143 12.53 -12.01 12.90
C ILE A 143 13.61 -13.10 13.02
N ARG A 144 13.24 -14.34 12.70
CA ARG A 144 14.20 -15.46 12.69
C ARG A 144 15.11 -15.33 11.46
N PRO A 145 16.41 -15.70 11.55
CA PRO A 145 17.33 -15.63 10.41
C PRO A 145 16.84 -16.33 9.14
N VAL A 146 16.16 -17.47 9.29
CA VAL A 146 15.59 -18.25 8.17
C VAL A 146 14.46 -17.51 7.43
N ASP A 147 13.83 -16.53 8.08
CA ASP A 147 12.73 -15.76 7.48
C ASP A 147 13.22 -14.49 6.76
N VAL A 148 14.52 -14.18 6.78
CA VAL A 148 15.08 -12.95 6.18
C VAL A 148 14.94 -12.95 4.65
N ASP A 149 15.39 -14.01 3.98
CA ASP A 149 15.35 -14.06 2.51
C ASP A 149 13.92 -14.13 1.94
N PRO A 150 12.97 -14.89 2.52
CA PRO A 150 11.55 -14.79 2.13
C PRO A 150 10.95 -13.39 2.30
N ARG A 151 11.32 -12.68 3.38
CA ARG A 151 10.88 -11.29 3.59
C ARG A 151 11.47 -10.34 2.57
N LEU A 152 12.72 -10.55 2.19
CA LEU A 152 13.39 -9.82 1.14
C LEU A 152 12.71 -10.05 -0.21
N ALA A 153 12.42 -11.30 -0.57
CA ALA A 153 11.72 -11.67 -1.80
C ALA A 153 10.36 -10.96 -1.90
N THR A 154 9.59 -10.96 -0.80
CA THR A 154 8.31 -10.24 -0.73
C THR A 154 8.50 -8.73 -0.93
N ARG A 155 9.55 -8.12 -0.38
CA ARG A 155 9.84 -6.68 -0.58
C ARG A 155 10.17 -6.35 -2.03
N LEU A 156 11.05 -7.13 -2.65
CA LEU A 156 11.47 -6.91 -4.03
C LEU A 156 10.33 -7.15 -5.03
N ALA A 157 9.47 -8.14 -4.77
CA ALA A 157 8.31 -8.41 -5.61
C ALA A 157 7.34 -7.21 -5.73
N ARG A 158 7.27 -6.34 -4.71
CA ARG A 158 6.45 -5.12 -4.73
C ARG A 158 6.94 -4.10 -5.76
N GLN A 159 8.26 -4.02 -5.96
CA GLN A 159 8.89 -3.00 -6.79
C GLN A 159 8.57 -3.13 -8.27
N VAL A 160 8.16 -4.32 -8.71
CA VAL A 160 7.71 -4.59 -10.09
C VAL A 160 6.60 -3.64 -10.55
N ARG A 161 5.80 -3.09 -9.62
CA ARG A 161 4.77 -2.09 -9.95
C ARG A 161 5.33 -0.76 -10.48
N LEU A 162 6.58 -0.42 -10.18
CA LEU A 162 7.21 0.80 -10.67
C LEU A 162 7.62 0.72 -12.15
N ASP A 163 7.92 -0.50 -12.62
CA ASP A 163 8.39 -0.76 -13.99
C ASP A 163 7.30 -1.40 -14.89
N ALA A 164 6.05 -1.47 -14.43
CA ALA A 164 4.94 -2.01 -15.21
C ALA A 164 4.52 -1.07 -16.36
N ASP A 165 3.87 -1.62 -17.40
CA ASP A 165 3.33 -0.83 -18.53
C ASP A 165 2.39 0.30 -18.07
N ASP A 166 1.65 0.02 -17.00
CA ASP A 166 0.81 0.96 -16.27
C ASP A 166 1.37 1.14 -14.85
N PRO A 167 2.37 2.03 -14.67
CA PRO A 167 3.17 2.06 -13.46
C PRO A 167 2.44 2.71 -12.30
N LEU A 168 2.75 2.25 -11.08
CA LEU A 168 2.29 2.90 -9.86
C LEU A 168 2.84 4.33 -9.79
N ARG A 169 1.96 5.32 -9.61
CA ARG A 169 2.37 6.69 -9.31
C ARG A 169 2.81 6.78 -7.86
N LEU A 170 4.05 7.15 -7.60
CA LEU A 170 4.66 7.14 -6.27
C LEU A 170 5.19 8.53 -5.93
N ASP A 171 4.59 9.16 -4.92
CA ASP A 171 5.08 10.41 -4.32
C ASP A 171 5.66 10.11 -2.94
N VAL A 172 6.95 10.34 -2.74
CA VAL A 172 7.62 10.10 -1.46
C VAL A 172 8.20 11.39 -0.92
N VAL A 173 7.97 11.66 0.36
CA VAL A 173 8.76 12.63 1.12
C VAL A 173 9.66 11.86 2.08
N LEU A 174 10.97 11.96 1.88
CA LEU A 174 12.00 11.40 2.75
C LEU A 174 12.42 12.44 3.77
N GLY A 175 12.45 12.06 5.05
CA GLY A 175 13.22 12.82 6.04
C GLY A 175 14.71 12.70 5.76
N GLU A 176 15.48 13.76 6.03
CA GLU A 176 16.94 13.73 5.91
C GLU A 176 17.57 12.56 6.70
N ALA A 177 16.97 12.16 7.82
CA ALA A 177 17.41 11.00 8.60
C ALA A 177 17.38 9.69 7.78
N ALA A 178 16.39 9.50 6.89
CA ALA A 178 16.32 8.32 6.02
C ALA A 178 17.50 8.20 5.04
N LEU A 179 18.16 9.32 4.72
CA LEU A 179 19.32 9.35 3.83
C LEU A 179 20.65 9.25 4.59
N ARG A 180 20.66 9.65 5.87
CA ARG A 180 21.88 9.74 6.69
C ARG A 180 22.06 8.61 7.69
N GLN A 181 20.98 7.95 8.13
CA GLN A 181 21.05 6.84 9.05
C GLN A 181 21.84 5.69 8.41
N LEU A 182 22.92 5.24 9.05
CA LEU A 182 23.73 4.15 8.55
C LEU A 182 22.97 2.82 8.68
N VAL A 183 22.34 2.38 7.59
CA VAL A 183 21.63 1.10 7.51
C VAL A 183 22.53 0.08 6.80
N GLY A 184 22.92 -0.96 7.54
CA GLY A 184 23.97 -1.88 7.09
C GLY A 184 25.35 -1.25 7.29
N ASP A 185 26.07 -1.04 6.19
CA ASP A 185 27.37 -0.35 6.17
C ASP A 185 27.37 0.78 5.14
N THR A 186 28.47 1.53 5.07
CA THR A 186 28.63 2.66 4.14
C THR A 186 28.48 2.22 2.68
N GLY A 187 28.94 1.01 2.33
CA GLY A 187 28.79 0.45 1.00
C GLY A 187 27.33 0.16 0.64
N VAL A 188 26.56 -0.39 1.59
CA VAL A 188 25.11 -0.61 1.43
C VAL A 188 24.38 0.70 1.24
N MET A 189 24.66 1.71 2.09
CA MET A 189 24.03 3.02 1.96
C MET A 189 24.38 3.70 0.63
N ARG A 190 25.64 3.64 0.18
CA ARG A 190 26.04 4.20 -1.11
C ARG A 190 25.31 3.55 -2.28
N ARG A 191 25.21 2.22 -2.30
CA ARG A 191 24.43 1.50 -3.33
C ARG A 191 22.95 1.89 -3.28
N GLN A 192 22.40 2.09 -2.08
CA GLN A 192 21.03 2.53 -1.89
C GLN A 192 20.78 3.94 -2.44
N LEU A 193 21.64 4.91 -2.14
CA LEU A 193 21.51 6.29 -2.62
C LEU A 193 21.72 6.39 -4.13
N ALA A 194 22.70 5.67 -4.68
CA ALA A 194 22.90 5.56 -6.12
C ALA A 194 21.67 4.97 -6.82
N HIS A 195 21.04 3.96 -6.22
CA HIS A 195 19.80 3.39 -6.72
C HIS A 195 18.63 4.39 -6.70
N LEU A 196 18.50 5.23 -5.66
CA LEU A 196 17.49 6.30 -5.65
C LEU A 196 17.67 7.28 -6.81
N LEU A 197 18.90 7.71 -7.08
CA LEU A 197 19.21 8.60 -8.19
C LEU A 197 18.86 7.96 -9.54
N ASP A 198 19.23 6.70 -9.72
CA ASP A 198 18.90 5.92 -10.93
C ASP A 198 17.37 5.73 -11.10
N VAL A 199 16.64 5.45 -10.02
CA VAL A 199 15.17 5.36 -10.06
C VAL A 199 14.54 6.69 -10.49
N LEU A 200 15.02 7.82 -9.95
CA LEU A 200 14.53 9.15 -10.31
C LEU A 200 14.81 9.48 -11.79
N ASP A 201 15.96 9.07 -12.31
CA ASP A 201 16.34 9.35 -13.70
C ASP A 201 15.56 8.44 -14.70
N ARG A 202 15.24 7.20 -14.33
CA ARG A 202 14.56 6.23 -15.22
C ARG A 202 13.04 6.36 -15.27
N ASN A 203 12.39 6.77 -14.18
CA ASN A 203 10.94 6.62 -14.02
C ASN A 203 10.10 7.82 -14.47
N GLY A 204 10.55 8.59 -15.47
CA GLY A 204 9.72 9.45 -16.32
C GLY A 204 8.73 10.43 -15.65
N GLY A 205 8.88 10.71 -14.34
CA GLY A 205 7.97 11.52 -13.54
C GLY A 205 6.85 10.79 -12.78
N HIS A 206 6.65 9.47 -12.95
CA HIS A 206 5.68 8.73 -12.13
C HIS A 206 6.20 8.34 -10.75
N VAL A 207 7.52 8.41 -10.54
CA VAL A 207 8.15 8.35 -9.21
C VAL A 207 8.73 9.72 -8.87
N ARG A 208 8.26 10.34 -7.80
CA ARG A 208 8.79 11.60 -7.26
C ARG A 208 9.25 11.40 -5.83
N VAL A 209 10.51 11.74 -5.57
CA VAL A 209 11.10 11.70 -4.23
C VAL A 209 11.55 13.11 -3.87
N ARG A 210 10.96 13.65 -2.79
CA ARG A 210 11.37 14.92 -2.19
C ARG A 210 12.02 14.70 -0.84
N VAL A 211 12.96 15.56 -0.48
CA VAL A 211 13.66 15.51 0.80
C VAL A 211 13.18 16.65 1.68
N ILE A 212 12.76 16.34 2.91
CA ILE A 212 12.55 17.35 3.95
C ILE A 212 13.81 17.42 4.84
N PRO A 213 14.62 18.49 4.72
CA PRO A 213 15.85 18.63 5.49
C PRO A 213 15.55 18.97 6.95
N PHE A 214 16.48 18.72 7.86
CA PHE A 214 16.34 19.10 9.27
C PHE A 214 16.09 20.61 9.45
N ALA A 215 16.63 21.42 8.55
CA ALA A 215 16.43 22.87 8.53
C ALA A 215 14.98 23.31 8.23
N ALA A 216 14.11 22.43 7.72
CA ALA A 216 12.71 22.73 7.46
C ALA A 216 11.89 22.96 8.75
N GLY A 217 12.41 22.52 9.90
CA GLY A 217 11.76 22.70 11.19
C GLY A 217 10.45 21.91 11.31
N ALA A 218 9.49 22.46 12.05
CA ALA A 218 8.20 21.81 12.26
C ALA A 218 7.36 21.79 10.98
N HIS A 219 6.79 20.63 10.65
CA HIS A 219 5.87 20.42 9.55
C HIS A 219 4.75 19.45 9.97
N PRO A 220 3.62 19.37 9.25
CA PRO A 220 2.43 18.65 9.70
C PRO A 220 2.64 17.17 10.03
N LEU A 221 3.60 16.51 9.37
CA LEU A 221 3.88 15.09 9.55
C LEU A 221 5.08 14.80 10.47
N LEU A 222 5.66 15.81 11.11
CA LEU A 222 6.81 15.59 12.00
C LEU A 222 6.44 14.60 13.11
N GLY A 223 7.19 13.49 13.19
CA GLY A 223 6.97 12.42 14.18
C GLY A 223 5.94 11.35 13.78
N ALA A 224 5.39 11.38 12.56
CA ALA A 224 4.46 10.36 12.08
C ALA A 224 4.89 9.84 10.71
N ALA A 225 5.05 8.52 10.55
CA ALA A 225 5.14 7.91 9.22
C ALA A 225 3.73 7.60 8.70
N LEU A 226 3.50 7.78 7.40
CA LEU A 226 2.21 7.44 6.80
C LEU A 226 2.33 7.08 5.33
N LYS A 227 1.39 6.26 4.89
CA LYS A 227 1.18 5.90 3.49
C LYS A 227 -0.29 6.10 3.12
N ILE A 228 -0.56 6.82 2.05
CA ILE A 228 -1.89 7.00 1.45
C ILE A 228 -1.94 6.18 0.17
N LEU A 229 -2.95 5.34 0.01
CA LEU A 229 -3.19 4.54 -1.18
C LEU A 229 -4.46 5.04 -1.86
N SER A 230 -4.34 5.36 -3.14
CA SER A 230 -5.45 5.78 -4.00
C SER A 230 -5.67 4.77 -5.12
N PHE A 231 -6.93 4.61 -5.53
CA PHE A 231 -7.38 3.58 -6.46
C PHE A 231 -8.09 4.21 -7.65
N ARG A 232 -8.08 3.53 -8.81
CA ARG A 232 -8.79 4.01 -10.01
C ARG A 232 -10.31 3.93 -9.87
N SER A 233 -10.79 2.97 -9.09
CA SER A 233 -12.22 2.77 -8.89
C SER A 233 -12.83 4.04 -8.29
N ASN A 234 -13.86 4.57 -8.94
CA ASN A 234 -14.59 5.74 -8.45
C ASN A 234 -15.44 5.45 -7.20
N ARG A 235 -15.58 4.18 -6.82
CA ARG A 235 -16.28 3.73 -5.62
C ARG A 235 -15.35 3.61 -4.41
N LEU A 236 -14.09 3.26 -4.66
CA LEU A 236 -13.11 3.09 -3.59
C LEU A 236 -12.52 4.44 -3.19
N GLY A 237 -12.64 4.78 -1.91
CA GLY A 237 -11.94 5.92 -1.35
C GLY A 237 -10.46 5.64 -1.15
N ASP A 238 -9.69 6.68 -0.84
CA ASP A 238 -8.31 6.49 -0.40
C ASP A 238 -8.25 5.74 0.93
N LEU A 239 -7.13 5.06 1.18
CA LEU A 239 -6.85 4.41 2.47
C LEU A 239 -5.53 4.93 3.02
N ILE A 240 -5.43 5.01 4.35
CA ILE A 240 -4.15 5.25 5.02
C ILE A 240 -3.64 3.93 5.58
N TYR A 241 -2.35 3.68 5.43
CA TYR A 241 -1.60 2.73 6.23
C TYR A 241 -0.65 3.47 7.14
N GLN A 242 -0.75 3.18 8.44
CA GLN A 242 0.15 3.70 9.46
C GLN A 242 0.81 2.55 10.18
N GLU A 243 2.14 2.55 10.18
CA GLU A 243 2.96 1.52 10.82
C GLU A 243 3.46 2.00 12.19
N THR A 244 3.54 1.08 13.12
CA THR A 244 4.20 1.19 14.42
C THR A 244 5.32 0.17 14.48
N ALA A 245 6.11 0.17 15.56
CA ALA A 245 7.21 -0.80 15.71
C ALA A 245 6.79 -2.29 15.63
N ILE A 246 5.52 -2.62 15.89
CA ILE A 246 5.05 -4.02 16.02
C ILE A 246 3.81 -4.36 15.20
N SER A 247 3.13 -3.36 14.64
CA SER A 247 1.88 -3.54 13.89
C SER A 247 1.67 -2.41 12.91
N GLY A 248 0.81 -2.62 11.92
CA GLY A 248 0.29 -1.54 11.11
C GLY A 248 -1.22 -1.59 11.05
N VAL A 249 -1.84 -0.45 10.81
CA VAL A 249 -3.29 -0.28 10.75
C VAL A 249 -3.69 0.35 9.43
N ILE A 250 -4.79 -0.16 8.86
CA ILE A 250 -5.46 0.45 7.71
C ILE A 250 -6.60 1.32 8.24
N ILE A 251 -6.63 2.57 7.80
CA ILE A 251 -7.63 3.56 8.20
C ILE A 251 -8.44 3.97 6.96
N ASP A 252 -9.76 3.81 7.05
CA ASP A 252 -10.75 4.11 6.02
C ASP A 252 -11.70 5.26 6.41
N LYS A 253 -11.39 5.97 7.50
CA LYS A 253 -12.20 7.07 8.01
C LYS A 253 -12.01 8.33 7.17
N ARG A 254 -13.05 8.73 6.43
CA ARG A 254 -13.06 9.89 5.52
C ARG A 254 -12.40 11.14 6.11
N GLN A 255 -12.75 11.54 7.34
CA GLN A 255 -12.19 12.74 7.96
C GLN A 255 -10.66 12.63 8.15
N VAL A 256 -10.19 11.47 8.64
CA VAL A 256 -8.76 11.22 8.86
C VAL A 256 -7.99 11.21 7.54
N ILE A 257 -8.59 10.65 6.49
CA ILE A 257 -8.03 10.64 5.13
C ILE A 257 -7.87 12.06 4.60
N LEU A 258 -8.89 12.91 4.72
CA LEU A 258 -8.84 14.29 4.27
C LEU A 258 -7.75 15.09 4.99
N GLU A 259 -7.69 14.98 6.32
CA GLU A 259 -6.68 15.67 7.14
C GLU A 259 -5.26 15.19 6.83
N SER A 260 -5.06 13.88 6.66
CA SER A 260 -3.73 13.32 6.35
C SER A 260 -3.28 13.66 4.93
N THR A 261 -4.20 13.70 3.97
CA THR A 261 -3.90 14.10 2.58
C THR A 261 -3.48 15.56 2.52
N ALA A 262 -4.19 16.44 3.24
CA ALA A 262 -3.80 17.85 3.36
C ALA A 262 -2.43 18.01 4.05
N SER A 263 -2.18 17.23 5.11
CA SER A 263 -0.91 17.24 5.84
C SER A 263 0.26 16.73 4.98
N PHE A 264 0.01 15.72 4.15
CA PHE A 264 0.99 15.23 3.18
C PHE A 264 1.29 16.29 2.12
N ALA A 265 0.27 16.91 1.53
CA ALA A 265 0.44 17.96 0.52
C ALA A 265 1.28 19.13 1.05
N GLU A 266 0.92 19.66 2.23
CA GLU A 266 1.69 20.73 2.89
C GLU A 266 3.13 20.31 3.20
N THR A 267 3.35 19.06 3.64
CA THR A 267 4.71 18.53 3.88
C THR A 267 5.48 18.39 2.56
N PHE A 268 4.83 17.96 1.48
CA PHE A 268 5.41 17.82 0.15
C PHE A 268 5.79 19.16 -0.48
N ASP A 269 5.03 20.21 -0.20
CA ASP A 269 5.32 21.59 -0.65
C ASP A 269 6.45 22.25 0.15
N ARG A 270 6.62 21.89 1.43
CA ARG A 270 7.75 22.34 2.27
C ARG A 270 9.05 21.60 2.02
N ALA A 271 8.97 20.38 1.50
CA ALA A 271 10.16 19.61 1.12
C ALA A 271 10.90 20.31 -0.03
N LEU A 272 12.18 19.98 -0.20
CA LEU A 272 12.96 20.46 -1.34
C LEU A 272 12.27 20.05 -2.65
N GLY A 273 12.30 20.93 -3.66
CA GLY A 273 11.79 20.61 -4.99
C GLY A 273 12.54 19.43 -5.63
N ASP A 274 12.03 18.90 -6.73
CA ASP A 274 12.51 17.64 -7.32
C ASP A 274 14.02 17.70 -7.66
N ARG A 275 14.47 18.81 -8.26
CA ARG A 275 15.90 19.03 -8.56
C ARG A 275 16.75 19.14 -7.30
N ASP A 276 16.35 20.00 -6.37
CA ASP A 276 17.12 20.28 -5.15
C ASP A 276 17.16 19.04 -4.23
N SER A 277 16.11 18.21 -4.25
CA SER A 277 16.08 16.90 -3.59
C SER A 277 17.07 15.91 -4.23
N ARG A 278 17.14 15.86 -5.56
CA ARG A 278 18.12 15.03 -6.27
C ARG A 278 19.56 15.48 -5.94
N GLU A 279 19.83 16.78 -5.95
CA GLU A 279 21.12 17.36 -5.56
C GLU A 279 21.45 17.04 -4.10
N PHE A 280 20.47 17.09 -3.20
CA PHE A 280 20.66 16.71 -1.79
C PHE A 280 21.05 15.23 -1.64
N ILE A 281 20.35 14.31 -2.33
CA ILE A 281 20.66 12.87 -2.31
C ILE A 281 22.08 12.60 -2.83
N ASP A 282 22.46 13.28 -3.93
CA ASP A 282 23.79 13.18 -4.53
C ASP A 282 24.89 13.70 -3.59
N ALA A 283 24.65 14.82 -2.91
CA ALA A 283 25.57 15.35 -1.91
C ALA A 283 25.78 14.37 -0.75
N VAL A 284 24.70 13.76 -0.22
CA VAL A 284 24.81 12.75 0.85
C VAL A 284 25.56 11.51 0.35
N TYR A 285 25.34 11.09 -0.89
CA TYR A 285 26.08 9.98 -1.51
C TYR A 285 27.60 10.23 -1.52
N HIS A 286 28.03 11.43 -1.93
CA HIS A 286 29.45 11.83 -1.94
C HIS A 286 30.02 12.11 -0.55
N GLU A 287 29.21 12.54 0.41
CA GLU A 287 29.63 12.65 1.81
C GLU A 287 30.06 11.30 2.38
N MET A 288 29.34 10.22 2.02
CA MET A 288 29.64 8.86 2.46
C MET A 288 30.95 8.30 1.92
N GLU A 289 31.53 8.91 0.89
CA GLU A 289 32.82 8.55 0.29
C GLU A 289 34.02 8.89 1.20
N ARG A 290 33.80 9.73 2.22
CA ARG A 290 34.83 10.28 3.10
C ARG A 290 35.00 9.56 4.44
N PHE A 291 34.21 8.50 4.68
CA PHE A 291 34.28 7.66 5.87
C PHE A 291 34.96 6.33 5.57
#